data_AF-A0A961HFD5-F1
#
_entry.id   AF-A0A961HFD5-F1
#
_cell.length_a   1.000
_cell.length_b   1.000
_cell.length_c   1.000
_cell.angle_alpha   90.00
_cell.angle_beta   90.00
_cell.angle_gamma   90.00
#
_symmetry.space_group_name_H-M   'P 1'
#
loop_
_entity.id
_entity.type
_entity.pdbx_description
1 polymer ?
#
loop_
_entity_poly.entity_id
_entity_poly.type
_entity_poly.pdbx_seq_one_letter_code
_entity_poly.pdbx_strand_id
1 'polypeptide(L)'
;MPAKLVRKNPALAKAVKPVAARIARVYGGAVGLLLGAARRTGFRRLPGPPSTIGLLIGAHVFAVTFWLGPIGLFAAIAAGSVAAAATAWRVRSRPLDQYERDIAVQVFGEVSWLDDVRLTTISVQGGRAFAFPGADGRTYLNLGHRGFNAALDGTRSYPAIGQILVHELVHAWQMAHSKSLAAFLSHAAEVQIRNELGERVYDIGSAPVVWADCNLEQQATAVDRWYAGKRSPTCRQMDPEGTDATTITNALGRNL
;
A
#
# COMPACT_ATOMS: atom_id res chain seq x y z
N MET A 1 -4.15 0.09 -23.35
CA MET A 1 -3.58 0.44 -24.67
C MET A 1 -2.60 1.64 -24.65
N PRO A 2 -2.84 2.77 -23.96
CA PRO A 2 -1.93 3.93 -24.03
C PRO A 2 -0.55 3.72 -23.39
N ALA A 3 -0.44 2.94 -22.30
CA ALA A 3 0.83 2.69 -21.60
C ALA A 3 1.89 1.98 -22.48
N LYS A 4 1.47 1.06 -23.37
CA LYS A 4 2.38 0.36 -24.29
C LYS A 4 2.97 1.28 -25.37
N LEU A 5 2.22 2.31 -25.78
CA LEU A 5 2.67 3.32 -26.75
C LEU A 5 3.65 4.31 -26.12
N VAL A 6 3.36 4.77 -24.89
CA VAL A 6 4.28 5.63 -24.12
C VAL A 6 5.61 4.93 -23.85
N ARG A 7 5.59 3.61 -23.58
CA ARG A 7 6.81 2.83 -23.32
C ARG A 7 7.75 2.72 -24.53
N LYS A 8 7.24 2.86 -25.76
CA LYS A 8 8.00 2.72 -27.01
C LYS A 8 8.53 4.04 -27.57
N ASN A 9 8.07 5.19 -27.08
CA ASN A 9 8.51 6.51 -27.56
C ASN A 9 9.07 7.35 -26.40
N PRO A 10 10.40 7.53 -26.30
CA PRO A 10 11.04 8.22 -25.19
C PRO A 10 10.70 9.71 -25.11
N ALA A 11 10.44 10.38 -26.25
CA ALA A 11 10.02 11.78 -26.26
C ALA A 11 8.59 11.95 -25.73
N LEU A 12 7.68 11.05 -26.14
CA LEU A 12 6.31 11.00 -25.62
C LEU A 12 6.31 10.69 -24.11
N ALA A 13 7.14 9.76 -23.66
CA ALA A 13 7.29 9.43 -22.25
C ALA A 13 7.79 10.62 -21.42
N LYS A 14 8.77 11.38 -21.91
CA LYS A 14 9.31 12.56 -21.22
C LYS A 14 8.26 13.65 -21.04
N ALA A 15 7.33 13.80 -21.99
CA ALA A 15 6.25 14.78 -21.90
C ALA A 15 5.06 14.30 -21.04
N VAL A 16 4.65 13.03 -21.19
CA VAL A 16 3.43 12.48 -20.55
C VAL A 16 3.62 12.16 -19.07
N LYS A 17 4.79 11.64 -18.68
CA LYS A 17 5.08 11.23 -17.29
C LYS A 17 4.85 12.32 -16.25
N PRO A 18 5.42 13.54 -16.37
CA PRO A 18 5.24 14.57 -15.35
C PRO A 18 3.79 15.05 -15.26
N VAL A 19 3.06 15.10 -16.38
CA VAL A 19 1.64 15.48 -16.41
C VAL A 19 0.79 14.41 -15.73
N ALA A 20 1.00 13.14 -16.07
CA ALA A 20 0.29 12.02 -15.47
C ALA A 20 0.55 11.93 -13.95
N ALA A 21 1.80 12.12 -13.53
CA ALA A 21 2.18 12.17 -12.12
C ALA A 21 1.44 13.30 -11.38
N ARG A 22 1.39 14.52 -11.95
CA ARG A 22 0.67 15.65 -11.35
C ARG A 22 -0.83 15.38 -11.22
N ILE A 23 -1.47 14.82 -12.26
CA ILE A 23 -2.89 14.47 -12.23
C ILE A 23 -3.14 13.41 -11.14
N ALA A 24 -2.31 12.38 -11.07
CA ALA A 24 -2.41 11.33 -10.06
C ALA A 24 -2.28 11.89 -8.63
N ARG A 25 -1.35 12.84 -8.41
CA ARG A 25 -1.21 13.52 -7.11
C ARG A 25 -2.49 14.24 -6.69
N VAL A 26 -3.04 15.08 -7.58
CA VAL A 26 -4.28 15.82 -7.31
C VAL A 26 -5.43 14.85 -7.00
N TYR A 27 -5.54 13.78 -7.78
CA TYR A 27 -6.54 12.74 -7.57
C TYR A 27 -6.41 12.07 -6.20
N GLY A 28 -5.22 11.56 -5.87
CA GLY A 28 -4.97 10.90 -4.59
C GLY A 28 -5.23 11.82 -3.40
N GLY A 29 -4.87 13.11 -3.53
CA GLY A 29 -5.19 14.14 -2.55
C GLY A 29 -6.68 14.30 -2.32
N ALA A 30 -7.47 14.42 -3.39
CA ALA A 30 -8.93 14.55 -3.30
C ALA A 30 -9.58 13.32 -2.64
N VAL A 31 -9.16 12.11 -3.01
CA VAL A 31 -9.65 10.87 -2.38
C VAL A 31 -9.31 10.85 -0.89
N GLY A 32 -8.08 11.21 -0.52
CA GLY A 32 -7.68 11.22 0.89
C GLY A 32 -8.39 12.29 1.72
N LEU A 33 -8.80 13.41 1.13
CA LEU A 33 -9.67 14.39 1.79
C LEU A 33 -11.05 13.79 2.06
N LEU A 34 -11.66 13.13 1.07
CA LEU A 34 -12.97 12.49 1.21
C LEU A 34 -12.96 11.39 2.28
N LEU A 35 -11.97 10.49 2.22
CA LEU A 35 -11.81 9.42 3.21
C LEU A 35 -11.48 9.98 4.60
N GLY A 36 -10.65 11.01 4.67
CA GLY A 36 -10.34 11.71 5.92
C GLY A 36 -11.58 12.35 6.55
N ALA A 37 -12.44 12.98 5.74
CA ALA A 37 -13.71 13.52 6.20
C ALA A 37 -14.66 12.40 6.68
N ALA A 38 -14.81 11.33 5.90
CA ALA A 38 -15.66 10.18 6.27
C ALA A 38 -15.25 9.53 7.60
N ARG A 39 -13.93 9.43 7.87
CA ARG A 39 -13.40 8.96 9.15
C ARG A 39 -13.78 9.85 10.33
N ARG A 40 -13.83 11.18 10.13
CA ARG A 40 -14.17 12.16 11.17
C ARG A 40 -15.67 12.25 11.44
N THR A 41 -16.51 12.09 10.43
CA THR A 41 -17.97 12.22 10.55
C THR A 41 -18.66 11.01 11.15
N GLY A 42 -17.93 10.01 11.65
CA GLY A 42 -18.49 8.99 12.54
C GLY A 42 -19.09 7.76 11.87
N PHE A 43 -18.67 7.42 10.64
CA PHE A 43 -18.93 6.08 10.06
C PHE A 43 -18.41 4.91 10.93
N ARG A 44 -17.64 5.20 11.99
CA ARG A 44 -17.23 4.29 13.08
C ARG A 44 -18.38 3.73 13.94
N ARG A 45 -19.60 4.29 13.93
CA ARG A 45 -20.68 3.97 14.91
C ARG A 45 -21.96 3.30 14.34
N LEU A 46 -21.87 2.58 13.21
CA LEU A 46 -23.03 1.83 12.69
C LEU A 46 -22.96 0.33 13.11
N PRO A 47 -24.05 -0.27 13.63
CA PRO A 47 -24.10 -1.70 13.95
C PRO A 47 -24.38 -2.58 12.71
N GLY A 48 -23.64 -3.69 12.55
CA GLY A 48 -23.72 -4.68 11.44
C GLY A 48 -22.79 -4.37 10.26
N PRO A 49 -22.05 -5.34 9.66
CA PRO A 49 -20.72 -5.15 9.02
C PRO A 49 -20.63 -3.90 8.12
N PRO A 50 -20.28 -2.72 8.70
CA PRO A 50 -20.11 -1.46 7.99
C PRO A 50 -18.71 -1.37 7.39
N SER A 51 -17.84 -2.31 7.78
CA SER A 51 -16.53 -2.59 7.20
C SER A 51 -16.61 -2.92 5.72
N THR A 52 -17.71 -3.49 5.23
CA THR A 52 -17.84 -3.85 3.82
C THR A 52 -18.04 -2.62 2.95
N ILE A 53 -18.76 -1.58 3.41
CA ILE A 53 -19.00 -0.36 2.63
C ILE A 53 -17.73 0.50 2.52
N GLY A 54 -16.99 0.68 3.62
CA GLY A 54 -15.71 1.41 3.58
C GLY A 54 -14.63 0.69 2.76
N LEU A 55 -14.64 -0.65 2.83
CA LEU A 55 -13.78 -1.53 2.04
C LEU A 55 -14.13 -1.51 0.55
N LEU A 56 -15.42 -1.47 0.21
CA LEU A 56 -15.90 -1.35 -1.16
C LEU A 56 -15.70 0.05 -1.70
N ILE A 57 -15.91 1.12 -0.91
CA ILE A 57 -15.60 2.48 -1.34
C ILE A 57 -14.09 2.60 -1.56
N GLY A 58 -13.25 2.14 -0.63
CA GLY A 58 -11.79 2.12 -0.80
C GLY A 58 -11.34 1.31 -2.01
N ALA A 59 -11.86 0.08 -2.18
CA ALA A 59 -11.54 -0.79 -3.30
C ALA A 59 -12.11 -0.31 -4.63
N HIS A 60 -13.30 0.30 -4.66
CA HIS A 60 -13.95 0.80 -5.87
C HIS A 60 -13.33 2.12 -6.31
N VAL A 61 -13.07 3.04 -5.38
CA VAL A 61 -12.31 4.27 -5.64
C VAL A 61 -10.88 3.94 -6.08
N PHE A 62 -10.25 2.89 -5.55
CA PHE A 62 -8.92 2.46 -6.00
C PHE A 62 -8.96 1.72 -7.36
N ALA A 63 -9.87 0.75 -7.54
CA ALA A 63 -9.96 -0.07 -8.75
C ALA A 63 -10.47 0.72 -9.98
N VAL A 64 -11.45 1.61 -9.81
CA VAL A 64 -11.99 2.43 -10.92
C VAL A 64 -10.96 3.45 -11.42
N THR A 65 -10.14 4.00 -10.52
CA THR A 65 -9.00 4.87 -10.90
C THR A 65 -7.89 4.11 -11.59
N PHE A 66 -7.61 2.90 -11.13
CA PHE A 66 -6.53 2.09 -11.66
C PHE A 66 -6.81 1.55 -13.08
N TRP A 67 -8.08 1.36 -13.44
CA TRP A 67 -8.49 0.75 -14.73
C TRP A 67 -8.77 1.71 -15.88
N LEU A 68 -9.21 2.94 -15.61
CA LEU A 68 -9.73 3.84 -16.67
C LEU A 68 -8.84 5.05 -16.98
N GLY A 69 -7.75 5.25 -16.24
CA GLY A 69 -6.95 6.48 -16.37
C GLY A 69 -7.77 7.75 -16.09
N PRO A 70 -7.31 8.95 -16.48
CA PRO A 70 -7.95 10.22 -16.11
C PRO A 70 -9.41 10.39 -16.58
N ILE A 71 -9.91 9.55 -17.49
CA ILE A 71 -11.29 9.58 -18.02
C ILE A 71 -12.28 8.84 -17.09
N GLY A 72 -11.81 7.97 -16.19
CA GLY A 72 -12.67 7.17 -15.30
C GLY A 72 -13.45 7.94 -14.23
N LEU A 73 -13.09 9.20 -14.02
CA LEU A 73 -13.62 10.06 -12.94
C LEU A 73 -15.12 10.37 -13.10
N PHE A 74 -15.59 10.61 -14.34
CA PHE A 74 -16.99 10.97 -14.59
C PHE A 74 -17.94 9.77 -14.50
N ALA A 75 -17.47 8.56 -14.82
CA ALA A 75 -18.27 7.34 -14.72
C ALA A 75 -18.40 6.85 -13.28
N ALA A 76 -17.38 7.05 -12.43
CA ALA A 76 -17.33 6.55 -11.06
C ALA A 76 -18.38 7.20 -10.14
N ILE A 77 -18.63 8.50 -10.29
CA ILE A 77 -19.57 9.26 -9.46
C ILE A 77 -21.02 8.87 -9.76
N ALA A 78 -21.33 8.48 -11.00
CA ALA A 78 -22.68 8.08 -11.43
C ALA A 78 -22.98 6.57 -11.24
N ALA A 79 -21.98 5.69 -11.33
CA ALA A 79 -22.16 4.24 -11.27
C ALA A 79 -21.80 3.58 -9.91
N GLY A 80 -21.07 4.28 -9.04
CA GLY A 80 -20.42 3.71 -7.85
C GLY A 80 -21.36 3.24 -6.73
N SER A 81 -22.64 3.57 -6.77
CA SER A 81 -23.62 3.20 -5.73
C SER A 81 -24.32 1.85 -5.96
N VAL A 82 -24.35 1.32 -7.20
CA VAL A 82 -25.19 0.15 -7.53
C VAL A 82 -24.39 -1.15 -7.71
N ALA A 83 -23.17 -1.10 -8.24
CA ALA A 83 -22.35 -2.31 -8.46
C ALA A 83 -21.58 -2.79 -7.21
N ALA A 84 -21.31 -1.90 -6.25
CA ALA A 84 -20.61 -2.23 -5.00
C ALA A 84 -21.44 -3.16 -4.11
N ALA A 85 -22.76 -2.98 -4.06
CA ALA A 85 -23.67 -3.82 -3.27
C ALA A 85 -23.73 -5.28 -3.76
N ALA A 86 -23.57 -5.52 -5.07
CA ALA A 86 -23.67 -6.85 -5.67
C ALA A 86 -22.42 -7.73 -5.47
N THR A 87 -21.26 -7.12 -5.19
CA THR A 87 -19.97 -7.82 -4.99
C THR A 87 -19.50 -7.82 -3.53
N ALA A 88 -20.09 -6.97 -2.69
CA ALA A 88 -19.88 -6.87 -1.24
C ALA A 88 -19.88 -8.22 -0.50
N TRP A 89 -20.78 -9.11 -0.91
CA TRP A 89 -21.11 -10.34 -0.18
C TRP A 89 -19.98 -11.39 -0.21
N ARG A 90 -18.95 -11.21 -1.06
CA ARG A 90 -17.81 -12.12 -1.17
C ARG A 90 -16.52 -11.57 -0.56
N VAL A 91 -16.51 -10.33 -0.09
CA VAL A 91 -15.32 -9.73 0.49
C VAL A 91 -15.25 -10.07 1.98
N ARG A 92 -14.16 -10.73 2.38
CA ARG A 92 -13.89 -11.05 3.78
C ARG A 92 -12.72 -10.24 4.27
N SER A 93 -12.76 -9.89 5.56
CA SER A 93 -11.62 -9.28 6.25
C SER A 93 -11.42 -9.93 7.61
N ARG A 94 -10.18 -10.03 8.07
CA ARG A 94 -9.84 -10.52 9.42
C ARG A 94 -8.71 -9.69 10.03
N PRO A 95 -8.57 -9.63 11.37
CA PRO A 95 -7.35 -9.12 12.00
C PRO A 95 -6.13 -9.96 11.63
N LEU A 96 -4.94 -9.41 11.91
CA LEU A 96 -3.72 -10.23 11.98
C LEU A 96 -3.93 -11.30 13.05
N ASP A 97 -3.50 -12.52 12.77
CA ASP A 97 -3.40 -13.54 13.81
C ASP A 97 -2.21 -13.25 14.75
N GLN A 98 -2.06 -14.06 15.79
CA GLN A 98 -1.02 -13.82 16.79
C GLN A 98 0.38 -13.87 16.18
N TYR A 99 0.67 -14.82 15.29
CA TYR A 99 2.01 -15.01 14.76
C TYR A 99 2.37 -13.95 13.70
N GLU A 100 1.38 -13.55 12.88
CA GLU A 100 1.47 -12.38 12.00
C GLU A 100 1.71 -11.10 12.80
N ARG A 101 1.03 -10.93 13.94
CA ARG A 101 1.21 -9.78 14.84
C ARG A 101 2.58 -9.80 15.50
N ASP A 102 3.08 -10.95 15.93
CA ASP A 102 4.40 -11.07 16.57
C ASP A 102 5.51 -10.65 15.60
N ILE A 103 5.41 -11.02 14.31
CA ILE A 103 6.33 -10.53 13.27
C ILE A 103 6.23 -9.01 13.11
N ALA A 104 5.02 -8.47 13.08
CA ALA A 104 4.82 -7.03 12.99
C ALA A 104 5.43 -6.29 14.19
N VAL A 105 5.27 -6.82 15.40
CA VAL A 105 5.81 -6.25 16.64
C VAL A 105 7.34 -6.29 16.67
N GLN A 106 7.97 -7.33 16.11
CA GLN A 106 9.43 -7.37 15.98
C GLN A 106 9.95 -6.19 15.13
N VAL A 107 9.30 -5.92 14.00
CA VAL A 107 9.71 -4.86 13.07
C VAL A 107 9.34 -3.47 13.57
N PHE A 108 8.07 -3.26 13.94
CA PHE A 108 7.48 -1.94 14.21
C PHE A 108 7.32 -1.63 15.70
N GLY A 109 7.52 -2.61 16.59
CA GLY A 109 7.23 -2.48 18.01
C GLY A 109 5.75 -2.68 18.36
N GLU A 110 5.46 -2.65 19.66
CA GLU A 110 4.09 -2.64 20.16
C GLU A 110 3.47 -1.25 19.92
N VAL A 111 2.57 -1.17 18.94
CA VAL A 111 1.99 0.09 18.45
C VAL A 111 0.50 -0.08 18.17
N SER A 112 -0.29 0.90 18.58
CA SER A 112 -1.76 0.81 18.53
C SER A 112 -2.35 0.75 17.12
N TRP A 113 -1.62 1.21 16.10
CA TRP A 113 -2.11 1.17 14.72
C TRP A 113 -2.20 -0.25 14.16
N LEU A 114 -1.47 -1.22 14.74
CA LEU A 114 -1.58 -2.63 14.34
C LEU A 114 -2.97 -3.20 14.64
N ASP A 115 -3.65 -2.71 15.67
CA ASP A 115 -4.98 -3.17 16.07
C ASP A 115 -6.07 -2.80 15.04
N ASP A 116 -5.77 -1.82 14.17
CA ASP A 116 -6.63 -1.36 13.08
C ASP A 116 -6.31 -2.05 11.74
N VAL A 117 -5.26 -2.87 11.67
CA VAL A 117 -4.86 -3.61 10.45
C VAL A 117 -5.76 -4.83 10.24
N ARG A 118 -6.27 -4.98 9.01
CA ARG A 118 -7.07 -6.11 8.56
C ARG A 118 -6.51 -6.69 7.27
N LEU A 119 -6.40 -8.02 7.18
CA LEU A 119 -6.19 -8.69 5.90
C LEU A 119 -7.52 -8.81 5.15
N THR A 120 -7.52 -8.71 3.82
CA THR A 120 -8.72 -8.79 2.98
C THR A 120 -8.54 -9.70 1.77
N THR A 121 -9.65 -10.21 1.23
CA THR A 121 -9.69 -11.02 0.00
C THR A 121 -9.82 -10.19 -1.28
N ILE A 122 -9.74 -8.86 -1.21
CA ILE A 122 -9.89 -8.00 -2.39
C ILE A 122 -8.66 -8.11 -3.29
N SER A 123 -8.81 -8.80 -4.40
CA SER A 123 -7.80 -8.81 -5.44
C SER A 123 -8.08 -7.71 -6.47
N VAL A 124 -7.06 -6.92 -6.78
CA VAL A 124 -7.02 -6.15 -8.04
C VAL A 124 -6.54 -7.05 -9.17
N GLN A 125 -6.74 -6.63 -10.41
CA GLN A 125 -6.28 -7.37 -11.58
C GLN A 125 -4.75 -7.54 -11.54
N GLY A 126 -4.28 -8.78 -11.69
CA GLY A 126 -2.86 -9.15 -11.59
C GLY A 126 -2.44 -9.69 -10.23
N GLY A 127 -3.32 -9.73 -9.22
CA GLY A 127 -3.07 -10.43 -7.96
C GLY A 127 -1.98 -9.80 -7.08
N ARG A 128 -1.63 -8.53 -7.33
CA ARG A 128 -0.62 -7.79 -6.59
C ARG A 128 -1.08 -7.55 -5.15
N ALA A 129 -0.11 -7.57 -4.24
CA ALA A 129 -0.33 -7.10 -2.89
C ALA A 129 -0.46 -5.56 -2.88
N PHE A 130 -1.25 -5.04 -1.94
CA PHE A 130 -1.41 -3.60 -1.72
C PHE A 130 -2.08 -3.32 -0.37
N ALA A 131 -1.79 -2.14 0.18
CA ALA A 131 -2.41 -1.60 1.38
C ALA A 131 -3.27 -0.36 1.06
N PHE A 132 -4.39 -0.20 1.77
CA PHE A 132 -5.27 0.95 1.56
C PHE A 132 -6.08 1.33 2.82
N PRO A 133 -6.44 2.62 2.95
CA PRO A 133 -7.24 3.10 4.07
C PRO A 133 -8.74 2.83 3.84
N GLY A 134 -9.41 2.32 4.87
CA GLY A 134 -10.87 2.25 4.93
C GLY A 134 -11.49 3.54 5.46
N ALA A 135 -12.74 3.82 5.05
CA ALA A 135 -13.54 4.91 5.61
C ALA A 135 -13.94 4.69 7.08
N ASP A 136 -13.91 3.44 7.55
CA ASP A 136 -14.18 3.05 8.95
C ASP A 136 -13.01 3.31 9.91
N GLY A 137 -11.91 3.86 9.40
CA GLY A 137 -10.70 4.15 10.17
C GLY A 137 -9.65 3.05 10.12
N ARG A 138 -9.99 1.87 9.60
CA ARG A 138 -9.08 0.73 9.51
C ARG A 138 -8.14 0.81 8.33
N THR A 139 -7.09 0.00 8.37
CA THR A 139 -6.16 -0.20 7.26
C THR A 139 -6.30 -1.62 6.76
N TYR A 140 -6.46 -1.77 5.44
CA TYR A 140 -6.67 -3.06 4.81
C TYR A 140 -5.46 -3.45 3.97
N LEU A 141 -5.01 -4.69 4.14
CA LEU A 141 -3.93 -5.29 3.35
C LEU A 141 -4.50 -6.42 2.50
N ASN A 142 -4.28 -6.36 1.20
CA ASN A 142 -4.43 -7.53 0.34
C ASN A 142 -3.03 -8.07 0.05
N LEU A 143 -2.81 -9.35 0.33
CA LEU A 143 -1.51 -10.01 0.17
C LEU A 143 -1.49 -10.93 -1.06
N GLY A 144 -2.31 -10.61 -2.07
CA GLY A 144 -2.52 -11.44 -3.25
C GLY A 144 -3.44 -12.65 -2.99
N HIS A 145 -3.56 -13.52 -4.00
CA HIS A 145 -4.62 -14.54 -4.06
C HIS A 145 -4.65 -15.52 -2.87
N ARG A 146 -3.49 -15.83 -2.28
CA ARG A 146 -3.36 -16.77 -1.14
C ARG A 146 -3.16 -16.08 0.21
N GLY A 147 -2.72 -14.83 0.21
CA GLY A 147 -2.21 -14.19 1.42
C GLY A 147 -3.27 -13.86 2.47
N PHE A 148 -4.57 -13.96 2.15
CA PHE A 148 -5.62 -13.86 3.17
C PHE A 148 -5.58 -15.01 4.19
N ASN A 149 -5.29 -16.23 3.75
CA ASN A 149 -5.18 -17.40 4.63
C ASN A 149 -3.73 -17.77 4.96
N ALA A 150 -2.77 -17.25 4.19
CA ALA A 150 -1.37 -17.61 4.30
C ALA A 150 -0.49 -16.35 4.13
N ALA A 151 -0.64 -15.38 5.04
CA ALA A 151 0.06 -14.10 4.96
C ALA A 151 1.59 -14.23 5.08
N LEU A 152 2.04 -15.35 5.65
CA LEU A 152 3.43 -15.62 5.95
C LEU A 152 4.14 -16.44 4.87
N ASP A 153 3.40 -16.93 3.86
CA ASP A 153 3.98 -17.71 2.77
C ASP A 153 4.97 -16.86 1.97
N GLY A 154 6.13 -17.46 1.69
CA GLY A 154 7.09 -16.91 0.75
C GLY A 154 6.56 -16.95 -0.68
N THR A 155 6.88 -15.93 -1.46
CA THR A 155 6.66 -15.88 -2.92
C THR A 155 7.99 -15.76 -3.65
N ARG A 156 7.99 -15.92 -4.98
CA ARG A 156 9.22 -15.74 -5.78
C ARG A 156 9.87 -14.37 -5.56
N SER A 157 9.08 -13.31 -5.41
CA SER A 157 9.59 -11.95 -5.18
C SER A 157 9.93 -11.68 -3.71
N TYR A 158 9.20 -12.34 -2.80
CA TYR A 158 9.32 -12.18 -1.35
C TYR A 158 9.53 -13.55 -0.69
N PRO A 159 10.73 -14.15 -0.81
CA PRO A 159 10.96 -15.55 -0.43
C PRO A 159 11.02 -15.80 1.08
N ALA A 160 11.33 -14.79 1.89
CA ALA A 160 11.38 -14.95 3.33
C ALA A 160 9.96 -14.99 3.92
N ILE A 161 9.78 -15.82 4.96
CA ILE A 161 8.52 -15.93 5.70
C ILE A 161 8.07 -14.55 6.14
N GLY A 162 6.81 -14.18 5.87
CA GLY A 162 6.25 -12.89 6.25
C GLY A 162 6.80 -11.66 5.52
N GLN A 163 7.71 -11.82 4.54
CA GLN A 163 8.34 -10.65 3.90
C GLN A 163 7.34 -9.75 3.17
N ILE A 164 6.37 -10.33 2.46
CA ILE A 164 5.32 -9.52 1.81
C ILE A 164 4.38 -8.87 2.83
N LEU A 165 4.09 -9.55 3.94
CA LEU A 165 3.32 -8.96 5.03
C LEU A 165 4.04 -7.73 5.59
N VAL A 166 5.34 -7.84 5.87
CA VAL A 166 6.17 -6.71 6.35
C VAL A 166 6.17 -5.56 5.35
N HIS A 167 6.32 -5.84 4.05
CA HIS A 167 6.24 -4.82 3.00
C HIS A 167 4.93 -4.02 3.08
N GLU A 168 3.79 -4.72 3.11
CA GLU A 168 2.47 -4.06 3.16
C GLU A 168 2.19 -3.39 4.51
N LEU A 169 2.77 -3.90 5.60
CA LEU A 169 2.72 -3.24 6.90
C LEU A 169 3.52 -1.93 6.92
N VAL A 170 4.56 -1.75 6.10
CA VAL A 170 5.21 -0.44 5.95
C VAL A 170 4.24 0.58 5.39
N HIS A 171 3.38 0.21 4.45
CA HIS A 171 2.34 1.12 3.95
C HIS A 171 1.29 1.44 5.03
N ALA A 172 0.94 0.46 5.87
CA ALA A 172 0.10 0.71 7.05
C ALA A 172 0.75 1.69 8.03
N TRP A 173 2.03 1.49 8.32
CA TRP A 173 2.83 2.41 9.13
C TRP A 173 2.89 3.81 8.50
N GLN A 174 3.13 3.92 7.19
CA GLN A 174 3.15 5.20 6.45
C GLN A 174 1.79 5.92 6.55
N MET A 175 0.67 5.21 6.45
CA MET A 175 -0.66 5.78 6.64
C MET A 175 -0.85 6.32 8.06
N ALA A 176 -0.43 5.54 9.07
CA ALA A 176 -0.55 5.91 10.48
C ALA A 176 0.33 7.12 10.87
N HIS A 177 1.49 7.28 10.22
CA HIS A 177 2.45 8.37 10.49
C HIS A 177 2.36 9.53 9.49
N SER A 178 1.42 9.47 8.54
CA SER A 178 1.18 10.56 7.60
C SER A 178 0.47 11.74 8.28
N LYS A 179 0.85 12.97 7.89
CA LYS A 179 0.16 14.20 8.35
C LYS A 179 -1.33 14.21 7.98
N SER A 180 -1.69 13.55 6.87
CA SER A 180 -3.06 13.33 6.44
C SER A 180 -3.13 12.22 5.38
N LEU A 181 -4.30 11.57 5.29
CA LEU A 181 -4.59 10.62 4.20
C LEU A 181 -4.48 11.25 2.82
N ALA A 182 -4.81 12.55 2.69
CA ALA A 182 -4.67 13.28 1.43
C ALA A 182 -3.20 13.36 0.98
N ALA A 183 -2.29 13.68 1.90
CA ALA A 183 -0.86 13.71 1.59
C ALA A 183 -0.34 12.32 1.22
N PHE A 184 -0.71 11.29 1.99
CA PHE A 184 -0.30 9.90 1.71
C PHE A 184 -0.82 9.43 0.34
N LEU A 185 -2.13 9.52 0.10
CA LEU A 185 -2.73 9.02 -1.16
C LEU A 185 -2.31 9.84 -2.37
N SER A 186 -2.05 11.15 -2.22
CA SER A 186 -1.44 11.95 -3.28
C SER A 186 -0.09 11.37 -3.69
N HIS A 187 0.76 10.98 -2.75
CA HIS A 187 2.08 10.46 -3.07
C HIS A 187 2.02 9.00 -3.56
N ALA A 188 1.17 8.16 -2.96
CA ALA A 188 0.95 6.78 -3.42
C ALA A 188 0.44 6.72 -4.86
N ALA A 189 -0.51 7.58 -5.23
CA ALA A 189 -1.01 7.66 -6.60
C ALA A 189 0.08 8.07 -7.60
N GLU A 190 0.97 8.98 -7.22
CA GLU A 190 2.12 9.38 -8.02
C GLU A 190 3.09 8.22 -8.26
N VAL A 191 3.48 7.52 -7.19
CA VAL A 191 4.42 6.41 -7.27
C VAL A 191 3.83 5.29 -8.13
N GLN A 192 2.53 4.99 -7.95
CA GLN A 192 1.85 3.99 -8.75
C GLN A 192 1.82 4.34 -10.24
N ILE A 193 1.45 5.58 -10.61
CA ILE A 193 1.39 5.92 -12.04
C ILE A 193 2.78 5.91 -12.68
N ARG A 194 3.83 6.31 -11.93
CA ARG A 194 5.22 6.20 -12.40
C ARG A 194 5.62 4.74 -12.65
N ASN A 195 5.20 3.82 -11.79
CA ASN A 195 5.40 2.39 -11.98
C ASN A 195 4.69 1.87 -13.24
N GLU A 196 3.41 2.22 -13.43
CA GLU A 196 2.64 1.82 -14.63
C GLU A 196 3.23 2.41 -15.93
N LEU A 197 3.88 3.58 -15.83
CA LEU A 197 4.64 4.20 -16.92
C LEU A 197 6.08 3.64 -17.05
N GLY A 198 6.37 2.54 -16.35
CA GLY A 198 7.57 1.72 -16.51
C GLY A 198 8.78 2.17 -15.70
N GLU A 199 8.62 3.06 -14.72
CA GLU A 199 9.70 3.37 -13.78
C GLU A 199 9.89 2.25 -12.77
N ARG A 200 11.15 2.01 -12.37
CA ARG A 200 11.51 0.97 -11.40
C ARG A 200 11.32 1.51 -9.98
N VAL A 201 10.07 1.76 -9.58
CA VAL A 201 9.77 2.44 -8.30
C VAL A 201 10.16 1.63 -7.06
N TYR A 202 10.39 0.32 -7.22
CA TYR A 202 10.85 -0.59 -6.17
C TYR A 202 12.38 -0.69 -6.07
N ASP A 203 13.12 -0.10 -7.02
CA ASP A 203 14.57 -0.26 -7.02
C ASP A 203 15.25 0.72 -6.07
N ILE A 204 15.93 0.18 -5.07
CA ILE A 204 16.77 0.90 -4.10
C ILE A 204 18.27 0.80 -4.42
N GLY A 205 18.66 0.11 -5.51
CA GLY A 205 20.05 -0.07 -5.91
C GLY A 205 20.89 -0.87 -4.92
N SER A 206 22.22 -0.74 -5.04
CA SER A 206 23.22 -1.41 -4.18
C SER A 206 23.86 -0.47 -3.15
N ALA A 207 23.70 0.85 -3.30
CA ALA A 207 24.20 1.84 -2.36
C ALA A 207 23.34 1.86 -1.07
N PRO A 208 23.90 2.22 0.10
CA PRO A 208 23.13 2.34 1.33
C PRO A 208 21.89 3.23 1.14
N VAL A 209 20.79 2.85 1.76
CA VAL A 209 19.52 3.57 1.66
C VAL A 209 19.62 4.92 2.37
N VAL A 210 19.26 5.98 1.65
CA VAL A 210 18.99 7.30 2.22
C VAL A 210 17.47 7.47 2.30
N TRP A 211 16.91 7.38 3.51
CA TRP A 211 15.46 7.31 3.71
C TRP A 211 14.70 8.49 3.11
N ALA A 212 15.26 9.70 3.23
CA ALA A 212 14.65 10.94 2.74
C ALA A 212 14.52 10.98 1.21
N ASP A 213 15.36 10.24 0.49
CA ASP A 213 15.36 10.19 -0.98
C ASP A 213 14.43 9.09 -1.51
N CYS A 214 13.97 8.19 -0.63
CA CYS A 214 13.13 7.07 -0.98
C CYS A 214 11.66 7.50 -1.14
N ASN A 215 11.04 7.04 -2.23
CA ASN A 215 9.59 7.05 -2.36
C ASN A 215 8.94 5.97 -1.44
N LEU A 216 7.61 5.95 -1.37
CA LEU A 216 6.88 5.01 -0.49
C LEU A 216 7.22 3.53 -0.72
N GLU A 217 7.37 3.11 -1.97
CA GLU A 217 7.68 1.74 -2.35
C GLU A 217 9.15 1.39 -2.08
N GLN A 218 10.05 2.36 -2.24
CA GLN A 218 11.46 2.19 -1.87
C GLN A 218 11.64 2.05 -0.37
N GLN A 219 10.89 2.81 0.44
CA GLN A 219 10.88 2.65 1.90
C GLN A 219 10.37 1.25 2.28
N ALA A 220 9.24 0.81 1.73
CA ALA A 220 8.71 -0.54 1.96
C ALA A 220 9.72 -1.63 1.55
N THR A 221 10.36 -1.45 0.39
CA THR A 221 11.40 -2.34 -0.13
C THR A 221 12.63 -2.40 0.77
N ALA A 222 13.07 -1.25 1.31
CA ALA A 222 14.22 -1.20 2.22
C ALA A 222 13.94 -2.02 3.49
N VAL A 223 12.78 -1.81 4.12
CA VAL A 223 12.40 -2.53 5.34
C VAL A 223 12.20 -4.01 5.08
N ASP A 224 11.49 -4.42 4.02
CA ASP A 224 11.26 -5.85 3.74
C ASP A 224 12.55 -6.60 3.39
N ARG A 225 13.53 -5.91 2.78
CA ARG A 225 14.82 -6.49 2.44
C ARG A 225 15.67 -6.66 3.68
N TRP A 226 15.76 -5.63 4.51
CA TRP A 226 16.43 -5.72 5.82
C TRP A 226 15.80 -6.82 6.69
N TYR A 227 14.47 -6.86 6.79
CA TYR A 227 13.74 -7.92 7.48
C TYR A 227 14.11 -9.31 6.96
N ALA A 228 14.16 -9.48 5.63
CA ALA A 228 14.53 -10.75 5.01
C ALA A 228 16.03 -11.09 5.07
N GLY A 229 16.87 -10.26 5.70
CA GLY A 229 18.32 -10.44 5.70
C GLY A 229 18.98 -10.20 4.34
N LYS A 230 18.28 -9.55 3.42
CA LYS A 230 18.87 -9.09 2.15
C LYS A 230 19.73 -7.88 2.45
N ARG A 231 20.98 -7.90 1.97
CA ARG A 231 22.02 -6.87 2.25
C ARG A 231 22.56 -6.86 3.68
N SER A 232 22.33 -7.96 4.39
CA SER A 232 23.06 -8.32 5.62
C SER A 232 24.36 -9.04 5.27
N PRO A 233 25.49 -8.75 5.94
CA PRO A 233 26.73 -9.51 5.77
C PRO A 233 26.60 -10.96 6.28
N THR A 234 25.67 -11.22 7.19
CA THR A 234 25.44 -12.54 7.81
C THR A 234 24.22 -13.28 7.23
N CYS A 235 23.51 -12.68 6.28
CA CYS A 235 22.22 -13.14 5.75
C CYS A 235 21.15 -13.38 6.83
N ARG A 236 21.30 -12.81 8.03
CA ARG A 236 20.33 -12.95 9.12
C ARG A 236 19.16 -11.99 8.94
N GLN A 237 17.96 -12.45 9.26
CA GLN A 237 16.78 -11.59 9.30
C GLN A 237 16.97 -10.47 10.32
N MET A 238 16.60 -9.24 9.93
CA MET A 238 16.72 -8.05 10.77
C MET A 238 18.13 -7.84 11.35
N ASP A 239 19.17 -8.19 10.57
CA ASP A 239 20.56 -8.07 11.03
C ASP A 239 20.87 -6.62 11.45
N PRO A 240 21.27 -6.36 12.71
CA PRO A 240 21.67 -5.03 13.16
C PRO A 240 22.94 -4.53 12.48
N GLU A 241 23.78 -5.44 11.95
CA GLU A 241 24.97 -5.09 11.16
C GLU A 241 24.66 -4.94 9.66
N GLY A 242 23.38 -5.06 9.28
CA GLY A 242 22.93 -4.85 7.91
C GLY A 242 23.18 -3.42 7.44
N THR A 243 23.52 -3.28 6.15
CA THR A 243 23.90 -1.98 5.54
C THR A 243 22.89 -0.86 5.82
N ASP A 244 21.60 -1.19 5.84
CA ASP A 244 20.51 -0.23 5.96
C ASP A 244 19.86 -0.24 7.37
N ALA A 245 20.36 -1.06 8.30
CA ALA A 245 19.70 -1.35 9.58
C ALA A 245 19.47 -0.08 10.40
N THR A 246 20.52 0.71 10.65
CA THR A 246 20.43 1.96 11.43
C THR A 246 19.49 2.99 10.80
N THR A 247 19.52 3.13 9.47
CA THR A 247 18.61 4.05 8.77
C THR A 247 17.15 3.62 8.93
N ILE A 248 16.89 2.32 8.80
CA ILE A 248 15.54 1.76 8.91
C ILE A 248 15.02 1.87 10.35
N THR A 249 15.82 1.49 11.34
CA THR A 249 15.39 1.52 12.74
C THR A 249 15.12 2.94 13.21
N ASN A 250 15.98 3.90 12.85
CA ASN A 250 15.75 5.32 13.11
C ASN A 250 14.46 5.82 12.45
N ALA A 251 14.20 5.45 11.19
CA ALA A 251 12.99 5.85 10.49
C ALA A 251 11.71 5.27 11.14
N LEU A 252 11.78 4.03 11.63
CA LEU A 252 10.68 3.36 12.32
C LEU A 252 10.54 3.78 13.80
N GLY A 253 11.46 4.58 14.33
CA GLY A 253 11.49 4.95 15.75
C GLY A 253 11.83 3.78 16.67
N ARG A 254 12.65 2.83 16.19
CA ARG A 254 13.09 1.63 16.90
C ARG A 254 14.53 1.81 17.37
N ASN A 255 14.79 1.45 18.62
CA ASN A 255 16.13 1.13 19.09
C ASN A 255 16.24 -0.40 19.06
N LEU A 256 17.13 -0.95 18.24
CA LEU A 256 17.47 -2.38 18.24
C LEU A 256 18.67 -2.63 19.14
#